data_AF-A0A3P6AW91-F1
#
_entry.id   AF-A0A3P6AW91-F1
#
_cell.length_a   1.000
_cell.length_b   1.000
_cell.length_c   1.000
_cell.angle_alpha   90.00
_cell.angle_beta   90.00
_cell.angle_gamma   90.00
#
_symmetry.space_group_name_H-M   'P 1'
#
loop_
_entity.id
_entity.type
_entity.pdbx_description
1 polymer ?
#
loop_
_entity_poly.entity_id
_entity_poly.type
_entity_poly.pdbx_seq_one_letter_code
_entity_poly.pdbx_strand_id
1 'polypeptide(L)'
;MAAIEDDDVSVILEEQREEIMAAKTLAQDHDLAFNLQMQEALAVSRAAHTSSPTLDFTAGEPEEGDGFDYTSLILEDIARVDQERRDREVGVQEMKRLKVDLDRRIHDQRFAKEIMNIPDADWSKDGDYFQKPYSLGASSSSSVVKVPPFSAIGFESFRVYCKGLVSEEMIGETRVTVGGVGVAICDSTDNLIWEVAKVLGADESKSPEIAELEAILRGLDEALTFDLGRVTFFIDDFKLFNYVTGRVEPRQSAVATLVNKVAILQKKFSYCQPSLLTRNDVKFVFKLARDAIVSQIKWPEETSKGKTFKETCVICYEGITVDKMFSVDGCFHRFCFSCMKQHVEVKLLGGKTATCPSDGCKSEVKMDCCAKFLDPKLVEVMIQRKKEGSINVSDKVYCPYPKCSELMAKAEVFEYTKQFFVATEQSPARKCMKCGLFFCMQCKVPWHYKDTCEDFSKSKRYQNAGDGMLKSLAQSKRWRQCIRCNNMVELAFGCYHITCRCGYEFCYTCGAEWKNKKATCACPIWNERNIIRETNVNRRR
;
A
#
# COMPACT_ATOMS: atom_id res chain seq x y z
N MET A 1 38.11 -10.27 26.06
CA MET A 1 38.54 -10.05 24.67
C MET A 1 38.67 -8.56 24.51
N ALA A 2 39.90 -8.09 24.30
CA ALA A 2 40.25 -6.68 24.27
C ALA A 2 39.47 -5.97 23.16
N ALA A 3 39.06 -4.72 23.42
CA ALA A 3 38.52 -3.84 22.42
C ALA A 3 39.65 -3.55 21.42
N ILE A 4 39.59 -4.22 20.26
CA ILE A 4 40.35 -3.81 19.08
C ILE A 4 39.71 -2.47 18.66
N GLU A 5 40.49 -1.41 18.61
CA GLU A 5 40.00 -0.09 18.20
C GLU A 5 39.60 -0.15 16.72
N ASP A 6 38.59 0.61 16.27
CA ASP A 6 38.09 0.56 14.88
C ASP A 6 39.21 0.82 13.83
N ASP A 7 40.25 1.55 14.24
CA ASP A 7 41.44 1.84 13.44
C ASP A 7 42.27 0.57 13.16
N ASP A 8 42.41 -0.32 14.15
CA ASP A 8 43.12 -1.59 14.00
C ASP A 8 42.38 -2.53 13.02
N VAL A 9 41.04 -2.50 13.00
CA VAL A 9 40.23 -3.32 12.07
C VAL A 9 40.39 -2.83 10.63
N SER A 10 40.47 -1.51 10.42
CA SER A 10 40.71 -0.94 9.09
C SER A 10 42.07 -1.34 8.54
N VAL A 11 43.10 -1.34 9.39
CA VAL A 11 44.45 -1.76 9.02
C VAL A 11 44.47 -3.25 8.65
N ILE A 12 43.81 -4.10 9.44
CA ILE A 12 43.74 -5.54 9.19
C ILE A 12 43.01 -5.87 7.87
N LEU A 13 41.91 -5.16 7.55
CA LEU A 13 41.17 -5.40 6.31
C LEU A 13 41.98 -4.99 5.08
N GLU A 14 42.72 -3.89 5.15
CA GLU A 14 43.60 -3.48 4.04
C GLU A 14 44.78 -4.44 3.87
N GLU A 15 45.41 -4.87 4.97
CA GLU A 15 46.50 -5.86 4.95
C GLU A 15 46.03 -7.19 4.34
N GLN A 16 44.85 -7.70 4.75
CA GLN A 16 44.26 -8.91 4.15
C GLN A 16 43.95 -8.73 2.66
N ARG A 17 43.47 -7.56 2.26
CA ARG A 17 43.18 -7.26 0.85
C ARG A 17 44.46 -7.24 0.02
N GLU A 18 45.54 -6.65 0.53
CA GLU A 18 46.85 -6.61 -0.13
C GLU A 18 47.45 -8.02 -0.26
N GLU A 19 47.43 -8.83 0.81
CA GLU A 19 47.94 -10.21 0.79
C GLU A 19 47.19 -11.08 -0.24
N ILE A 20 45.86 -10.96 -0.29
CA ILE A 20 45.02 -11.74 -1.20
C ILE A 20 45.22 -11.29 -2.66
N MET A 21 45.37 -9.98 -2.92
CA MET A 21 45.73 -9.49 -4.25
C MET A 21 47.12 -9.98 -4.67
N ALA A 22 48.11 -9.95 -3.77
CA ALA A 22 49.44 -10.46 -4.05
C ALA A 22 49.44 -11.96 -4.37
N ALA A 23 48.68 -12.76 -3.61
CA ALA A 23 48.49 -14.18 -3.88
C ALA A 23 47.82 -14.44 -5.23
N LYS A 24 46.82 -13.62 -5.61
CA LYS A 24 46.16 -13.69 -6.91
C LYS A 24 47.13 -13.43 -8.06
N THR A 25 47.94 -12.38 -7.95
CA THR A 25 48.95 -12.03 -8.94
C THR A 25 50.01 -13.13 -9.06
N LEU A 26 50.49 -13.67 -7.94
CA LEU A 26 51.47 -14.75 -7.93
C LEU A 26 50.93 -16.02 -8.62
N ALA A 27 49.65 -16.36 -8.40
CA ALA A 27 49.02 -17.49 -9.08
C ALA A 27 48.96 -17.29 -10.60
N GLN A 28 48.57 -16.08 -11.05
CA GLN A 28 48.57 -15.72 -12.47
C GLN A 28 49.97 -15.77 -13.09
N ASP A 29 50.99 -15.30 -12.36
CA ASP A 29 52.38 -15.36 -12.81
C ASP A 29 52.89 -16.81 -12.94
N HIS A 30 52.49 -17.71 -12.03
CA HIS A 30 52.81 -19.13 -12.13
C HIS A 30 52.16 -19.80 -13.34
N ASP A 31 50.88 -19.51 -13.62
CA ASP A 31 50.19 -20.03 -14.80
C ASP A 31 50.82 -19.52 -16.10
N LEU A 32 51.19 -18.23 -16.13
CA LEU A 32 51.92 -17.64 -17.26
C LEU A 32 53.29 -18.32 -17.46
N ALA A 33 54.05 -18.52 -16.39
CA ALA A 33 55.34 -19.19 -16.44
C ALA A 33 55.23 -20.65 -16.94
N PHE A 34 54.22 -21.38 -16.47
CA PHE A 34 53.93 -22.74 -16.94
C PHE A 34 53.61 -22.77 -18.44
N ASN A 35 52.77 -21.83 -18.91
CA ASN A 35 52.42 -21.73 -20.33
C ASN A 35 53.63 -21.39 -21.21
N LEU A 36 54.51 -20.50 -20.75
CA LEU A 36 55.77 -20.18 -21.45
C LEU A 36 56.69 -21.41 -21.54
N GLN A 37 56.85 -22.15 -20.44
CA GLN A 37 57.64 -23.40 -20.43
C GLN A 37 57.07 -24.45 -21.38
N MET A 38 55.74 -24.59 -21.44
CA MET A 38 55.08 -25.52 -22.37
C MET A 38 55.32 -25.10 -23.83
N GLN A 39 55.22 -23.80 -24.14
CA GLN A 39 55.51 -23.28 -25.48
C GLN A 39 56.97 -23.52 -25.89
N GLU A 40 57.93 -23.31 -24.99
CA GLU A 40 59.34 -23.61 -25.23
C GLU A 40 59.58 -25.10 -25.50
N ALA A 41 58.99 -25.99 -24.69
CA ALA A 41 59.09 -27.44 -24.89
C ALA A 41 58.50 -27.90 -26.24
N LEU A 42 57.37 -27.32 -26.65
CA LEU A 42 56.77 -27.55 -27.97
C LEU A 42 57.63 -27.02 -29.11
N ALA A 43 58.26 -25.85 -28.94
CA ALA A 43 59.17 -25.27 -29.93
C ALA A 43 60.43 -26.12 -30.12
N VAL A 44 61.03 -26.61 -29.03
CA VAL A 44 62.20 -27.51 -29.07
C VAL A 44 61.84 -28.84 -29.75
N SER A 45 60.67 -29.40 -29.44
CA SER A 45 60.19 -30.63 -30.07
C SER A 45 59.97 -30.45 -31.58
N ARG A 46 59.48 -29.28 -32.01
CA ARG A 46 59.35 -28.93 -33.44
C ARG A 46 60.70 -28.74 -34.14
N ALA A 47 61.71 -28.20 -33.46
CA ALA A 47 63.05 -28.00 -34.02
C ALA A 47 63.84 -29.32 -34.19
N ALA A 48 63.57 -30.34 -33.38
CA ALA A 48 64.21 -31.65 -33.47
C ALA A 48 63.72 -32.51 -34.65
N HIS A 49 62.61 -32.15 -35.29
CA HIS A 49 62.05 -32.86 -36.44
C HIS A 49 62.22 -32.05 -37.74
N THR A 50 63.39 -32.13 -38.38
CA THR A 50 63.55 -31.72 -39.80
C THR A 50 63.03 -32.81 -40.74
N SER A 51 61.71 -32.99 -40.77
CA SER A 51 60.95 -33.52 -41.91
C SER A 51 59.43 -33.44 -41.61
N SER A 52 58.83 -32.36 -42.11
CA SER A 52 57.40 -31.97 -42.23
C SER A 52 56.36 -33.11 -42.39
N PRO A 53 55.07 -32.92 -42.01
CA PRO A 53 54.22 -31.82 -42.50
C PRO A 53 53.54 -30.95 -41.43
N THR A 54 53.27 -29.71 -41.86
CA THR A 54 52.48 -28.66 -41.20
C THR A 54 51.16 -29.20 -40.64
N LEU A 55 51.08 -29.26 -39.31
CA LEU A 55 49.83 -29.26 -38.58
C LEU A 55 49.59 -27.84 -38.07
N ASP A 56 48.56 -27.22 -38.64
CA ASP A 56 48.05 -25.91 -38.28
C ASP A 56 47.34 -26.03 -36.93
N PHE A 57 48.12 -25.99 -35.84
CA PHE A 57 47.59 -25.74 -34.51
C PHE A 57 47.35 -24.24 -34.43
N THR A 58 46.14 -23.83 -34.83
CA THR A 58 45.54 -22.63 -34.27
C THR A 58 45.68 -22.74 -32.76
N ALA A 59 46.36 -21.76 -32.16
CA ALA A 59 46.41 -21.61 -30.73
C ALA A 59 44.97 -21.53 -30.25
N GLY A 60 44.45 -22.64 -29.72
CA GLY A 60 43.30 -22.58 -28.85
C GLY A 60 43.68 -21.64 -27.73
N GLU A 61 42.91 -20.57 -27.56
CA GLU A 61 42.90 -19.80 -26.32
C GLU A 61 42.89 -20.79 -25.15
N PRO A 62 43.59 -20.50 -24.04
CA PRO A 62 43.49 -21.36 -22.87
C PRO A 62 42.00 -21.52 -22.58
N GLU A 63 41.50 -22.76 -22.60
CA GLU A 63 40.18 -23.01 -22.03
C GLU A 63 40.26 -22.49 -20.60
N GLU A 64 39.59 -21.35 -20.35
CA GLU A 64 39.30 -20.88 -19.01
C GLU A 64 38.56 -22.03 -18.35
N GLY A 65 39.31 -22.83 -17.57
CA GLY A 65 38.69 -23.78 -16.67
C GLY A 65 37.64 -23.01 -15.89
N ASP A 66 36.44 -23.58 -15.81
CA ASP A 66 35.30 -23.16 -14.98
C ASP A 66 35.65 -23.30 -13.47
N GLY A 67 36.79 -22.74 -13.09
CA GLY A 67 37.32 -22.65 -11.76
C GLY A 67 36.78 -21.38 -11.15
N PHE A 68 35.75 -21.54 -10.33
CA PHE A 68 35.15 -20.46 -9.54
C PHE A 68 36.26 -19.66 -8.81
N ASP A 69 36.46 -18.39 -9.18
CA ASP A 69 37.53 -17.53 -8.64
C ASP A 69 37.21 -17.12 -7.19
N TYR A 70 37.55 -18.01 -6.26
CA TYR A 70 37.37 -17.83 -4.83
C TYR A 70 38.07 -16.55 -4.30
N THR A 71 39.18 -16.18 -4.93
CA THR A 71 39.98 -15.01 -4.54
C THR A 71 39.24 -13.71 -4.82
N SER A 72 38.55 -13.61 -5.96
CA SER A 72 37.69 -12.46 -6.27
C SER A 72 36.51 -12.34 -5.31
N LEU A 73 35.88 -13.44 -4.94
CA LEU A 73 34.75 -13.43 -4.00
C LEU A 73 35.18 -12.98 -2.60
N ILE A 74 36.36 -13.42 -2.13
CA ILE A 74 36.89 -12.93 -0.85
C ILE A 74 37.17 -11.43 -0.90
N LEU A 75 37.76 -10.93 -2.01
CA LEU A 75 38.01 -9.50 -2.17
C LEU A 75 36.70 -8.67 -2.20
N GLU A 76 35.65 -9.19 -2.86
CA GLU A 76 34.31 -8.58 -2.84
C GLU A 76 33.71 -8.58 -1.43
N ASP A 77 33.86 -9.68 -0.68
CA ASP A 77 33.39 -9.79 0.70
C ASP A 77 34.13 -8.84 1.65
N ILE A 78 35.46 -8.69 1.51
CA ILE A 78 36.26 -7.73 2.27
C ILE A 78 35.80 -6.31 1.96
N ALA A 79 35.63 -5.97 0.67
CA ALA A 79 35.14 -4.65 0.25
C ALA A 79 33.73 -4.37 0.79
N ARG A 80 32.84 -5.38 0.83
CA ARG A 80 31.51 -5.29 1.42
C ARG A 80 31.58 -4.99 2.91
N VAL A 81 32.37 -5.75 3.67
CA VAL A 81 32.52 -5.56 5.13
C VAL A 81 33.10 -4.18 5.47
N ASP A 82 34.11 -3.75 4.72
CA ASP A 82 34.73 -2.44 4.88
C ASP A 82 33.75 -1.30 4.56
N GLN A 83 32.91 -1.47 3.53
CA GLN A 83 31.82 -0.55 3.23
C GLN A 83 30.76 -0.50 4.35
N GLU A 84 30.33 -1.67 4.85
CA GLU A 84 29.38 -1.76 5.97
C GLU A 84 29.89 -1.05 7.23
N ARG A 85 31.20 -1.11 7.51
CA ARG A 85 31.84 -0.39 8.62
C ARG A 85 31.76 1.12 8.43
N ARG A 86 32.19 1.63 7.27
CA ARG A 86 32.09 3.08 6.95
C ARG A 86 30.65 3.58 7.04
N ASP A 87 29.70 2.82 6.49
CA ASP A 87 28.29 3.18 6.52
C ASP A 87 27.77 3.24 7.97
N ARG A 88 28.24 2.33 8.84
CA ARG A 88 27.94 2.36 10.28
C ARG A 88 28.53 3.58 10.98
N GLU A 89 29.78 3.94 10.71
CA GLU A 89 30.43 5.12 11.29
C GLU A 89 29.69 6.42 10.92
N VAL A 90 29.36 6.57 9.62
CA VAL A 90 28.56 7.69 9.12
C VAL A 90 27.18 7.70 9.80
N GLY A 91 26.54 6.54 9.93
CA GLY A 91 25.26 6.39 10.63
C GLY A 91 25.33 6.83 12.10
N VAL A 92 26.38 6.46 12.82
CA VAL A 92 26.59 6.89 14.22
C VAL A 92 26.79 8.40 14.32
N GLN A 93 27.52 9.00 13.37
CA GLN A 93 27.76 10.44 13.36
C GLN A 93 26.50 11.23 13.03
N GLU A 94 25.72 10.81 12.03
CA GLU A 94 24.42 11.42 11.73
C GLU A 94 23.42 11.22 12.88
N MET A 95 23.45 10.08 13.57
CA MET A 95 22.64 9.85 14.78
C MET A 95 22.98 10.88 15.89
N LYS A 96 24.28 11.15 16.14
CA LYS A 96 24.68 12.19 17.10
C LYS A 96 24.17 13.57 16.69
N ARG A 97 24.25 13.89 15.39
CA ARG A 97 23.73 15.15 14.85
C ARG A 97 22.22 15.28 15.02
N LEU A 98 21.47 14.21 14.77
CA LEU A 98 20.01 14.18 14.96
C LEU A 98 19.61 14.36 16.43
N LYS A 99 20.36 13.77 17.38
CA LYS A 99 20.13 14.00 18.81
C LYS A 99 20.28 15.47 19.20
N VAL A 100 21.32 16.13 18.70
CA VAL A 100 21.55 17.56 18.94
C VAL A 100 20.44 18.41 18.30
N ASP A 101 20.05 18.09 17.06
CA ASP A 101 18.97 18.82 16.40
C ASP A 101 17.63 18.64 17.13
N LEU A 102 17.33 17.43 17.60
CA LEU A 102 16.13 17.12 18.36
C LEU A 102 16.07 17.90 19.68
N ASP A 103 17.16 17.91 20.45
CA ASP A 103 17.24 18.66 21.71
C ASP A 103 17.06 20.17 21.49
N ARG A 104 17.65 20.71 20.41
CA ARG A 104 17.43 22.09 19.99
C ARG A 104 15.96 22.37 19.63
N ARG A 105 15.33 21.49 18.83
CA ARG A 105 13.90 21.66 18.47
C ARG A 105 12.99 21.65 19.70
N ILE A 106 13.24 20.76 20.65
CA ILE A 106 12.47 20.68 21.90
C ILE A 106 12.67 21.93 22.74
N HIS A 107 13.92 22.40 22.84
CA HIS A 107 14.22 23.67 23.49
C HIS A 107 13.43 24.82 22.85
N ASP A 108 13.47 24.96 21.52
CA ASP A 108 12.81 26.04 20.79
C ASP A 108 11.29 25.95 20.90
N GLN A 109 10.71 24.75 20.86
CA GLN A 109 9.27 24.54 21.04
C GLN A 109 8.82 24.89 22.46
N ARG A 110 9.63 24.57 23.47
CA ARG A 110 9.35 24.96 24.86
C ARG A 110 9.44 26.48 25.03
N PHE A 111 10.46 27.11 24.45
CA PHE A 111 10.62 28.55 24.46
C PHE A 111 9.45 29.27 23.76
N ALA A 112 9.00 28.75 22.61
CA ALA A 112 7.81 29.26 21.92
C ALA A 112 6.54 29.15 22.80
N LYS A 113 6.34 28.03 23.50
CA LYS A 113 5.23 27.88 24.46
C LYS A 113 5.34 28.86 25.63
N GLU A 114 6.55 29.12 26.14
CA GLU A 114 6.78 30.12 27.18
C GLU A 114 6.38 31.51 26.69
N ILE A 115 6.84 31.92 25.49
CA ILE A 115 6.48 33.21 24.87
C ILE A 115 4.96 33.35 24.75
N MET A 116 4.26 32.32 24.24
CA MET A 116 2.81 32.35 24.06
C MET A 116 2.01 32.48 25.37
N ASN A 117 2.63 32.20 26.52
CA ASN A 117 2.01 32.32 27.82
C ASN A 117 2.32 33.64 28.54
N ILE A 118 3.16 34.51 27.95
CA ILE A 118 3.46 35.84 28.51
C ILE A 118 2.29 36.78 28.20
N PRO A 119 1.71 37.47 29.19
CA PRO A 119 0.67 38.48 28.94
C PRO A 119 1.16 39.61 28.02
N ASP A 120 0.31 40.08 27.10
CA ASP A 120 0.67 41.13 26.13
C ASP A 120 1.22 42.41 26.77
N ALA A 121 0.74 42.76 27.97
CA ALA A 121 1.19 43.93 28.73
C ALA A 121 2.65 43.83 29.21
N ASP A 122 3.11 42.61 29.51
CA ASP A 122 4.48 42.33 29.93
C ASP A 122 5.38 42.14 28.70
N TRP A 123 4.88 41.46 27.67
CA TRP A 123 5.57 41.32 26.38
C TRP A 123 5.87 42.69 25.73
N SER A 124 4.93 43.64 25.80
CA SER A 124 5.11 44.99 25.25
C SER A 124 6.20 45.82 25.94
N LYS A 125 6.62 45.44 27.15
CA LYS A 125 7.68 46.15 27.90
C LYS A 125 9.04 45.51 27.68
N ASP A 126 9.10 44.19 27.81
CA ASP A 126 10.36 43.46 27.96
C ASP A 126 10.59 42.40 26.85
N GLY A 127 9.66 42.25 25.90
CA GLY A 127 9.70 41.22 24.85
C GLY A 127 10.93 41.31 23.94
N ASP A 128 11.40 42.51 23.61
CA ASP A 128 12.59 42.73 22.78
C ASP A 128 13.89 42.22 23.42
N TYR A 129 13.88 42.02 24.75
CA TYR A 129 15.01 41.52 25.53
C TYR A 129 14.83 40.06 25.99
N PHE A 130 13.70 39.43 25.65
CA PHE A 130 13.39 38.07 26.08
C PHE A 130 14.09 37.05 25.18
N GLN A 131 15.24 36.55 25.65
CA GLN A 131 16.04 35.55 24.94
C GLN A 131 16.35 34.34 25.84
N LYS A 132 16.35 33.15 25.25
CA LYS A 132 16.78 31.91 25.90
C LYS A 132 17.70 31.16 24.93
N PRO A 133 19.01 31.46 24.91
CA PRO A 133 19.91 30.84 23.95
C PRO A 133 20.10 29.35 24.25
N TYR A 134 20.11 28.54 23.20
CA TYR A 134 20.40 27.10 23.30
C TYR A 134 21.86 26.87 23.68
N SER A 135 22.10 26.14 24.78
CA SER A 135 23.44 25.76 25.21
C SER A 135 23.55 24.25 25.38
N LEU A 136 24.34 23.59 24.53
CA LEU A 136 24.65 22.17 24.62
C LEU A 136 25.57 21.93 25.84
N GLY A 137 24.99 21.68 27.01
CA GLY A 137 25.73 21.30 28.22
C GLY A 137 26.60 22.40 28.85
N ALA A 138 26.20 23.67 28.80
CA ALA A 138 26.90 24.70 29.57
C ALA A 138 26.48 24.66 31.04
N SER A 139 27.44 24.28 31.90
CA SER A 139 27.37 24.51 33.33
C SER A 139 27.29 26.03 33.57
N SER A 140 26.12 26.55 33.91
CA SER A 140 26.02 27.86 34.53
C SER A 140 26.80 27.80 35.83
N SER A 141 27.83 28.65 35.94
CA SER A 141 28.82 28.73 37.02
C SER A 141 28.25 29.23 38.36
N SER A 142 27.03 28.84 38.73
CA SER A 142 26.43 29.17 40.03
C SER A 142 25.54 28.08 40.66
N SER A 143 25.48 26.85 40.13
CA SER A 143 24.75 25.77 40.80
C SER A 143 25.39 24.40 40.60
N VAL A 144 25.66 23.71 41.72
CA VAL A 144 26.39 22.43 41.89
C VAL A 144 25.62 21.21 41.36
N VAL A 145 24.82 21.35 40.30
CA VAL A 145 24.07 20.24 39.70
C VAL A 145 24.58 20.01 38.29
N LYS A 146 25.29 18.91 38.08
CA LYS A 146 25.64 18.41 36.73
C LYS A 146 24.32 18.11 35.99
N VAL A 147 23.88 19.03 35.14
CA VAL A 147 22.74 18.78 34.24
C VAL A 147 23.23 17.82 33.16
N PRO A 148 22.59 16.65 32.94
CA PRO A 148 22.96 15.74 31.88
C PRO A 148 22.88 16.43 30.51
N PRO A 149 23.76 16.10 29.55
CA PRO A 149 23.55 16.48 28.15
C PRO A 149 22.18 15.95 27.69
N PHE A 150 21.43 16.76 26.94
CA PHE A 150 20.07 16.46 26.44
C PHE A 150 18.93 16.47 27.47
N SER A 151 19.05 17.25 28.55
CA SER A 151 18.01 17.33 29.59
C SER A 151 16.60 17.73 29.09
N ALA A 152 16.48 18.40 27.95
CA ALA A 152 15.19 18.81 27.42
C ALA A 152 14.39 17.62 26.85
N ILE A 153 15.07 16.64 26.23
CA ILE A 153 14.51 15.38 25.71
C ILE A 153 13.83 14.57 26.82
N GLY A 154 14.41 14.52 28.02
CA GLY A 154 13.92 13.66 29.11
C GLY A 154 12.51 14.00 29.62
N PHE A 155 12.02 15.22 29.42
CA PHE A 155 10.71 15.66 29.90
C PHE A 155 9.60 15.62 28.83
N GLU A 156 9.98 15.59 27.55
CA GLU A 156 9.08 15.50 26.40
C GLU A 156 8.54 14.06 26.26
N SER A 157 7.26 13.93 25.90
CA SER A 157 6.67 12.62 25.60
C SER A 157 6.70 12.36 24.10
N PHE A 158 7.38 11.29 23.69
CA PHE A 158 7.49 10.89 22.29
C PHE A 158 6.47 9.83 21.92
N ARG A 159 6.18 9.76 20.62
CA ARG A 159 5.21 8.85 20.04
C ARG A 159 5.94 7.86 19.14
N VAL A 160 5.77 6.57 19.38
CA VAL A 160 6.44 5.53 18.60
C VAL A 160 5.40 4.69 17.88
N TYR A 161 5.40 4.79 16.56
CA TYR A 161 4.53 4.02 15.68
C TYR A 161 5.29 2.80 15.21
N CYS A 162 4.70 1.62 15.37
CA CYS A 162 5.30 0.35 14.96
C CYS A 162 4.32 -0.42 14.09
N LYS A 163 4.80 -1.01 13.00
CA LYS A 163 4.05 -1.98 12.22
C LYS A 163 4.92 -3.10 11.72
N GLY A 164 4.54 -4.32 12.07
CA GLY A 164 5.04 -5.54 11.44
C GLY A 164 4.05 -6.05 10.42
N LEU A 165 4.54 -6.50 9.28
CA LEU A 165 3.74 -7.13 8.24
C LEU A 165 4.38 -8.47 7.87
N VAL A 166 3.53 -9.46 7.62
CA VAL A 166 3.90 -10.71 6.97
C VAL A 166 3.07 -10.82 5.71
N SER A 167 3.72 -11.22 4.62
CA SER A 167 3.08 -11.39 3.32
C SER A 167 3.61 -12.66 2.67
N GLU A 168 2.72 -13.41 2.03
CA GLU A 168 3.13 -14.46 1.10
C GLU A 168 3.32 -13.82 -0.27
N GLU A 169 4.56 -13.85 -0.76
CA GLU A 169 4.94 -13.23 -2.02
C GLU A 169 5.49 -14.29 -3.00
N MET A 170 5.44 -13.96 -4.28
CA MET A 170 5.98 -14.80 -5.35
C MET A 170 7.35 -14.27 -5.76
N ILE A 171 8.41 -15.06 -5.57
CA ILE A 171 9.75 -14.78 -6.09
C ILE A 171 9.99 -15.80 -7.21
N GLY A 172 9.89 -15.35 -8.46
CA GLY A 172 9.84 -16.24 -9.61
C GLY A 172 8.63 -17.18 -9.54
N GLU A 173 8.87 -18.49 -9.54
CA GLU A 173 7.82 -19.52 -9.43
C GLU A 173 7.56 -19.99 -7.99
N THR A 174 8.34 -19.50 -7.02
CA THR A 174 8.28 -19.99 -5.63
C THR A 174 7.49 -19.03 -4.74
N ARG A 175 6.60 -19.59 -3.91
CA ARG A 175 5.91 -18.86 -2.84
C ARG A 175 6.81 -18.78 -1.62
N VAL A 176 7.09 -17.56 -1.15
CA VAL A 176 7.93 -17.31 0.01
C VAL A 176 7.17 -16.42 0.99
N THR A 177 7.20 -16.78 2.27
CA THR A 177 6.70 -15.93 3.35
C THR A 177 7.78 -14.95 3.73
N VAL A 178 7.52 -13.66 3.53
CA VAL A 178 8.44 -12.56 3.81
C VAL A 178 7.79 -11.59 4.79
N GLY A 179 8.62 -10.95 5.61
CA GLY A 179 8.15 -10.01 6.61
C GLY A 179 8.92 -8.70 6.58
N GLY A 180 8.26 -7.64 7.03
CA GLY A 180 8.85 -6.31 7.11
C GLY A 180 8.37 -5.54 8.33
N VAL A 181 9.25 -4.72 8.86
CA VAL A 181 9.03 -3.84 9.99
C VAL A 181 9.15 -2.41 9.54
N GLY A 182 8.15 -1.60 9.90
CA GLY A 182 8.15 -0.16 9.79
C GLY A 182 8.04 0.45 11.18
N VAL A 183 8.94 1.35 11.52
CA VAL A 183 8.93 2.09 12.78
C VAL A 183 9.05 3.57 12.45
N ALA A 184 8.35 4.41 13.20
CA ALA A 184 8.72 5.80 13.28
C ALA A 184 8.58 6.38 14.67
N ILE A 185 9.47 7.34 14.96
CA ILE A 185 9.50 8.11 16.18
C ILE A 185 9.07 9.53 15.83
N CYS A 186 8.06 10.02 16.55
CA CYS A 186 7.55 11.37 16.41
C CYS A 186 7.62 12.13 17.74
N ASP A 187 7.63 13.45 17.66
CA ASP A 187 7.48 14.32 18.83
C ASP A 187 6.04 14.28 19.40
N SER A 188 5.79 15.10 20.43
CA SER A 188 4.48 15.17 21.08
C SER A 188 3.35 15.67 20.15
N THR A 189 3.71 16.31 19.03
CA THR A 189 2.83 16.93 18.02
C THR A 189 2.77 16.15 16.70
N ASP A 190 3.19 14.88 16.69
CA ASP A 190 3.20 13.98 15.53
C ASP A 190 4.17 14.39 14.39
N ASN A 191 5.15 15.25 14.65
CA ASN A 191 6.20 15.51 13.67
C ASN A 191 7.22 14.37 13.65
N LEU A 192 7.51 13.86 12.45
CA LEU A 192 8.47 12.77 12.24
C LEU A 192 9.90 13.20 12.61
N ILE A 193 10.54 12.40 13.48
CA ILE A 193 11.94 12.56 13.88
C ILE A 193 12.81 11.50 13.21
N TRP A 194 12.34 10.25 13.21
CA TRP A 194 13.11 9.09 12.74
C TRP A 194 12.19 8.04 12.15
N GLU A 195 12.67 7.35 11.11
CA GLU A 195 11.98 6.23 10.48
C GLU A 195 12.93 5.06 10.26
N VAL A 196 12.41 3.84 10.39
CA VAL A 196 13.14 2.60 10.14
C VAL A 196 12.29 1.66 9.30
N ALA A 197 12.89 1.11 8.25
CA ALA A 197 12.35 0.01 7.47
C ALA A 197 13.34 -1.17 7.57
N LYS A 198 12.88 -2.30 8.11
CA LYS A 198 13.71 -3.50 8.32
C LYS A 198 13.06 -4.74 7.73
N VAL A 199 13.85 -5.56 7.05
CA VAL A 199 13.50 -6.91 6.60
C VAL A 199 13.48 -7.87 7.80
N LEU A 200 12.44 -8.69 7.91
CA LEU A 200 12.36 -9.75 8.91
C LEU A 200 12.99 -11.04 8.39
N GLY A 201 13.68 -11.76 9.28
CA GLY A 201 14.20 -13.09 8.98
C GLY A 201 13.08 -14.14 8.84
N ALA A 202 13.45 -15.35 8.39
CA ALA A 202 12.49 -16.46 8.22
C ALA A 202 11.78 -16.84 9.54
N ASP A 203 12.48 -16.78 10.67
CA ASP A 203 11.89 -17.06 11.99
C ASP A 203 10.95 -15.95 12.47
N GLU A 204 11.27 -14.70 12.14
CA GLU A 204 10.49 -13.51 12.52
C GLU A 204 9.25 -13.34 11.62
N SER A 205 9.23 -13.95 10.44
CA SER A 205 8.13 -13.88 9.46
C SER A 205 7.08 -15.01 9.60
N LYS A 206 7.16 -15.82 10.67
CA LYS A 206 6.30 -17.00 10.87
C LYS A 206 4.84 -16.66 11.16
N SER A 207 4.58 -15.54 11.83
CA SER A 207 3.21 -15.09 12.10
C SER A 207 3.09 -13.58 12.12
N PRO A 208 1.91 -13.03 11.80
CA PRO A 208 1.64 -11.60 11.93
C PRO A 208 1.88 -11.08 13.36
N GLU A 209 1.54 -11.88 14.38
CA GLU A 209 1.77 -11.50 15.78
C GLU A 209 3.26 -11.35 16.12
N ILE A 210 4.11 -12.24 15.61
CA ILE A 210 5.56 -12.16 15.83
C ILE A 210 6.12 -10.91 15.14
N ALA A 211 5.76 -10.68 13.87
CA ALA A 211 6.23 -9.52 13.12
C ALA A 211 5.86 -8.19 13.79
N GLU A 212 4.63 -8.07 14.30
CA GLU A 212 4.21 -6.85 15.02
C GLU A 212 4.95 -6.67 16.34
N LEU A 213 5.20 -7.75 17.10
CA LEU A 213 6.00 -7.66 18.33
C LEU A 213 7.47 -7.31 18.05
N GLU A 214 8.05 -7.85 16.97
CA GLU A 214 9.40 -7.45 16.52
C GLU A 214 9.46 -5.98 16.11
N ALA A 215 8.39 -5.45 15.50
CA ALA A 215 8.28 -4.02 15.21
C ALA A 215 8.24 -3.17 16.49
N ILE A 216 7.53 -3.62 17.52
CA ILE A 216 7.47 -2.94 18.83
C ILE A 216 8.85 -2.98 19.49
N LEU A 217 9.51 -4.14 19.54
CA LEU A 217 10.86 -4.27 20.10
C LEU A 217 11.84 -3.33 19.41
N ARG A 218 11.83 -3.33 18.07
CA ARG A 218 12.66 -2.42 17.28
C ARG A 218 12.35 -0.96 17.62
N GLY A 219 11.08 -0.56 17.66
CA GLY A 219 10.71 0.82 17.99
C GLY A 219 11.16 1.28 19.38
N LEU A 220 11.09 0.39 20.36
CA LEU A 220 11.59 0.68 21.72
C LEU A 220 13.13 0.74 21.75
N ASP A 221 13.84 -0.14 21.06
CA ASP A 221 15.30 -0.09 20.98
C ASP A 221 15.80 1.16 20.27
N GLU A 222 15.15 1.59 19.18
CA GLU A 222 15.45 2.85 18.51
C GLU A 222 15.19 4.03 19.45
N ALA A 223 14.07 4.03 20.18
CA ALA A 223 13.77 5.07 21.17
C ALA A 223 14.81 5.13 22.31
N LEU A 224 15.31 3.99 22.79
CA LEU A 224 16.42 3.95 23.75
C LEU A 224 17.72 4.46 23.13
N THR A 225 17.96 4.16 21.85
CA THR A 225 19.13 4.67 21.11
C THR A 225 19.11 6.19 21.02
N PHE A 226 17.92 6.82 20.97
CA PHE A 226 17.73 8.27 21.03
C PHE A 226 17.75 8.86 22.46
N ASP A 227 17.99 8.05 23.50
CA ASP A 227 17.93 8.43 24.91
C ASP A 227 16.56 9.04 25.31
N LEU A 228 15.48 8.58 24.67
CA LEU A 228 14.13 9.09 24.94
C LEU A 228 13.65 8.59 26.30
N GLY A 229 13.36 9.51 27.22
CA GLY A 229 12.94 9.16 28.58
C GLY A 229 11.48 8.72 28.68
N ARG A 230 10.58 9.38 27.93
CA ARG A 230 9.11 9.19 28.02
C ARG A 230 8.54 8.86 26.65
N VAL A 231 7.98 7.67 26.51
CA VAL A 231 7.48 7.15 25.23
C VAL A 231 6.06 6.62 25.37
N THR A 232 5.21 6.94 24.40
CA THR A 232 3.96 6.22 24.16
C THR A 232 4.11 5.50 22.83
N PHE A 233 4.11 4.17 22.88
CA PHE A 233 4.17 3.37 21.66
C PHE A 233 2.80 2.82 21.33
N PHE A 234 2.53 2.68 20.04
CA PHE A 234 1.20 2.43 19.58
C PHE A 234 1.04 1.06 18.92
N ILE A 235 -0.09 0.42 19.18
CA ILE A 235 -0.45 -0.92 18.69
C ILE A 235 -1.81 -0.83 18.00
N ASP A 236 -1.96 -1.38 16.81
CA ASP A 236 -3.23 -1.39 16.07
C ASP A 236 -3.99 -2.72 16.18
N ASP A 237 -3.33 -3.81 16.62
CA ASP A 237 -3.98 -5.08 16.95
C ASP A 237 -4.44 -5.15 18.43
N PHE A 238 -5.75 -5.33 18.63
CA PHE A 238 -6.36 -5.38 19.96
C PHE A 238 -5.92 -6.59 20.80
N LYS A 239 -5.64 -7.74 20.16
CA LYS A 239 -5.19 -8.95 20.86
C LYS A 239 -3.75 -8.76 21.36
N LEU A 240 -2.86 -8.20 20.54
CA LEU A 240 -1.50 -7.86 20.96
C LEU A 240 -1.47 -6.78 22.03
N PHE A 241 -2.34 -5.77 21.94
CA PHE A 241 -2.49 -4.77 23.00
C PHE A 241 -2.81 -5.41 24.35
N ASN A 242 -3.71 -6.40 24.38
CA ASN A 242 -4.03 -7.14 25.61
C ASN A 242 -2.87 -8.01 26.12
N TYR A 243 -2.03 -8.55 25.23
CA TYR A 243 -0.82 -9.27 25.63
C TYR A 243 0.21 -8.34 26.27
N VAL A 244 0.52 -7.22 25.62
CA VAL A 244 1.54 -6.26 26.09
C VAL A 244 1.11 -5.56 27.38
N THR A 245 -0.20 -5.37 27.59
CA THR A 245 -0.74 -4.81 28.84
C THR A 245 -0.90 -5.86 29.96
N GLY A 246 -0.56 -7.12 29.72
CA GLY A 246 -0.67 -8.20 30.70
C GLY A 246 -2.10 -8.62 31.04
N ARG A 247 -3.10 -8.23 30.22
CA ARG A 247 -4.51 -8.60 30.42
C ARG A 247 -4.81 -10.03 29.98
N VAL A 248 -4.07 -10.54 29.01
CA VAL A 248 -4.22 -11.89 28.45
C VAL A 248 -2.83 -12.48 28.26
N GLU A 249 -2.66 -13.76 28.61
CA GLU A 249 -1.40 -14.47 28.37
C GLU A 249 -1.36 -15.07 26.96
N PRO A 250 -0.23 -14.96 26.23
CA PRO A 250 -0.06 -15.60 24.93
C PRO A 250 0.01 -17.12 25.07
N ARG A 251 -0.72 -17.85 24.22
CA ARG A 251 -0.68 -19.32 24.17
C ARG A 251 0.59 -19.88 23.52
N GLN A 252 1.18 -19.12 22.60
CA GLN A 252 2.37 -19.54 21.85
C GLN A 252 3.62 -19.08 22.60
N SER A 253 4.58 -20.00 22.82
CA SER A 253 5.82 -19.74 23.57
C SER A 253 6.69 -18.65 22.92
N ALA A 254 6.76 -18.61 21.59
CA ALA A 254 7.50 -17.58 20.85
C ALA A 254 6.91 -16.18 21.11
N VAL A 255 5.58 -16.04 21.02
CA VAL A 255 4.87 -14.78 21.30
C VAL A 255 5.05 -14.36 22.76
N ALA A 256 4.95 -15.31 23.71
CA ALA A 256 5.18 -15.03 25.13
C ALA A 256 6.60 -14.52 25.41
N THR A 257 7.61 -15.09 24.73
CA THR A 257 9.00 -14.66 24.85
C THR A 257 9.18 -13.21 24.37
N LEU A 258 8.58 -12.85 23.24
CA LEU A 258 8.65 -11.49 22.70
C LEU A 258 7.91 -10.48 23.60
N VAL A 259 6.73 -10.83 24.11
CA VAL A 259 6.00 -9.98 25.07
C VAL A 259 6.83 -9.75 26.33
N ASN A 260 7.54 -10.77 26.83
CA ASN A 260 8.45 -10.61 27.96
C ASN A 260 9.63 -9.68 27.63
N LYS A 261 10.21 -9.77 26.43
CA LYS A 261 11.24 -8.82 25.97
C LYS A 261 10.70 -7.38 25.92
N VAL A 262 9.48 -7.18 25.40
CA VAL A 262 8.82 -5.86 25.38
C VAL A 262 8.67 -5.33 26.80
N ALA A 263 8.20 -6.15 27.75
CA ALA A 263 8.06 -5.76 29.15
C ALA A 263 9.41 -5.39 29.82
N ILE A 264 10.51 -6.06 29.44
CA ILE A 264 11.85 -5.72 29.90
C ILE A 264 12.31 -4.37 29.34
N LEU A 265 12.08 -4.11 28.05
CA LEU A 265 12.43 -2.82 27.44
C LEU A 265 11.62 -1.66 28.03
N GLN A 266 10.32 -1.85 28.27
CA GLN A 266 9.47 -0.83 28.91
C GLN A 266 10.03 -0.34 30.25
N LYS A 267 10.64 -1.23 31.05
CA LYS A 267 11.24 -0.88 32.35
C LYS A 267 12.51 -0.02 32.25
N LYS A 268 13.12 0.08 31.07
CA LYS A 268 14.30 0.94 30.85
C LYS A 268 13.93 2.41 30.66
N PHE A 269 12.66 2.72 30.43
CA PHE A 269 12.18 4.09 30.27
C PHE A 269 11.68 4.67 31.59
N SER A 270 11.78 6.00 31.74
CA SER A 270 11.15 6.70 32.87
C SER A 270 9.62 6.65 32.81
N TYR A 271 9.08 6.63 31.59
CA TYR A 271 7.66 6.44 31.31
C TYR A 271 7.53 5.72 29.96
N CYS A 272 6.87 4.56 29.94
CA CYS A 272 6.56 3.85 28.70
C CYS A 272 5.18 3.22 28.81
N GLN A 273 4.25 3.62 27.94
CA GLN A 273 2.90 3.08 27.92
C GLN A 273 2.47 2.68 26.50
N PRO A 274 1.79 1.52 26.36
CA PRO A 274 1.11 1.16 25.12
C PRO A 274 -0.18 1.98 24.95
N SER A 275 -0.47 2.38 23.73
CA SER A 275 -1.77 2.96 23.34
C SER A 275 -2.35 2.22 22.14
N LEU A 276 -3.67 2.03 22.13
CA LEU A 276 -4.38 1.42 21.01
C LEU A 276 -4.65 2.47 19.92
N LEU A 277 -4.24 2.20 18.68
CA LEU A 277 -4.46 3.09 17.53
C LEU A 277 -5.82 2.88 16.87
N THR A 278 -6.34 3.97 16.33
CA THR A 278 -7.39 3.88 15.29
C THR A 278 -6.71 3.88 13.90
N ARG A 279 -7.21 3.05 12.97
CA ARG A 279 -6.55 2.70 11.69
C ARG A 279 -6.11 3.87 10.77
N ASN A 280 -6.48 5.11 11.04
CA ASN A 280 -6.26 6.23 10.14
C ASN A 280 -4.91 6.96 10.30
N ASP A 281 -4.20 6.79 11.42
CA ASP A 281 -3.02 7.60 11.78
C ASP A 281 -1.67 6.93 11.47
N VAL A 282 -1.68 5.77 10.80
CA VAL A 282 -0.53 4.83 10.75
C VAL A 282 0.03 4.65 9.33
N LYS A 283 -0.44 5.43 8.36
CA LYS A 283 -0.21 5.17 6.92
C LYS A 283 1.27 5.07 6.54
N PHE A 284 2.14 5.84 7.19
CA PHE A 284 3.56 5.84 6.82
C PHE A 284 4.32 4.62 7.36
N VAL A 285 4.07 4.11 8.58
CA VAL A 285 4.77 2.89 9.05
C VAL A 285 4.30 1.62 8.33
N PHE A 286 3.05 1.57 7.89
CA PHE A 286 2.60 0.50 6.99
C PHE A 286 3.34 0.53 5.66
N LYS A 287 3.57 1.74 5.12
CA LYS A 287 4.37 1.93 3.92
C LYS A 287 5.81 1.46 4.16
N LEU A 288 6.46 1.87 5.25
CA LEU A 288 7.82 1.44 5.60
C LEU A 288 7.94 -0.09 5.71
N ALA A 289 7.00 -0.73 6.43
CA ALA A 289 6.95 -2.18 6.56
C ALA A 289 6.76 -2.88 5.20
N ARG A 290 5.92 -2.32 4.32
CA ARG A 290 5.70 -2.86 2.98
C ARG A 290 6.91 -2.64 2.08
N ASP A 291 7.56 -1.48 2.13
CA ASP A 291 8.75 -1.18 1.33
C ASP A 291 9.90 -2.13 1.70
N ALA A 292 10.03 -2.53 2.97
CA ALA A 292 10.95 -3.58 3.42
C ALA A 292 10.60 -4.98 2.87
N ILE A 293 9.31 -5.31 2.70
CA ILE A 293 8.90 -6.55 2.02
C ILE A 293 9.27 -6.47 0.53
N VAL A 294 8.94 -5.35 -0.12
CA VAL A 294 9.21 -5.13 -1.55
C VAL A 294 10.71 -5.22 -1.85
N SER A 295 11.58 -4.77 -0.95
CA SER A 295 13.03 -4.89 -1.15
C SER A 295 13.55 -6.33 -1.17
N GLN A 296 12.82 -7.29 -0.60
CA GLN A 296 13.19 -8.73 -0.59
C GLN A 296 12.75 -9.45 -1.87
N ILE A 297 11.63 -9.02 -2.44
CA ILE A 297 10.99 -9.71 -3.56
C ILE A 297 11.35 -9.11 -4.91
N LYS A 298 11.99 -7.93 -4.91
CA LYS A 298 12.45 -7.31 -6.14
C LYS A 298 13.71 -8.02 -6.65
N TRP A 299 13.76 -8.33 -7.94
CA TRP A 299 14.99 -8.83 -8.58
C TRP A 299 15.49 -7.84 -9.63
N PRO A 300 16.81 -7.74 -9.81
CA PRO A 300 17.39 -6.86 -10.83
C PRO A 300 17.20 -7.46 -12.22
N GLU A 301 17.02 -6.59 -13.21
CA GLU A 301 17.11 -6.91 -14.61
C GLU A 301 17.96 -5.85 -15.32
N GLU A 302 19.05 -6.32 -15.94
CA GLU A 302 19.93 -5.51 -16.78
C GLU A 302 19.18 -5.14 -18.05
N THR A 303 19.01 -3.84 -18.28
CA THR A 303 18.46 -3.32 -19.54
C THR A 303 19.48 -2.39 -20.19
N SER A 304 19.32 -2.13 -21.49
CA SER A 304 20.17 -1.18 -22.23
C SER A 304 20.15 0.26 -21.68
N LYS A 305 19.29 0.56 -20.70
CA LYS A 305 19.16 1.86 -20.03
C LYS A 305 19.59 1.83 -18.55
N GLY A 306 20.21 0.74 -18.09
CA GLY A 306 20.65 0.53 -16.71
C GLY A 306 19.88 -0.55 -15.97
N LYS A 307 20.19 -0.70 -14.67
CA LYS A 307 19.61 -1.71 -13.78
C LYS A 307 18.20 -1.33 -13.37
N THR A 308 17.21 -2.12 -13.78
CA THR A 308 15.81 -1.96 -13.35
C THR A 308 15.43 -3.06 -12.37
N PHE A 309 14.40 -2.82 -11.55
CA PHE A 309 13.90 -3.83 -10.61
C PHE A 309 12.50 -4.28 -11.02
N LYS A 310 12.26 -5.58 -10.92
CA LYS A 310 10.97 -6.21 -11.18
C LYS A 310 10.36 -6.82 -9.91
N GLU A 311 9.03 -6.89 -9.87
CA GLU A 311 8.20 -7.46 -8.82
C GLU A 311 7.10 -8.32 -9.49
N THR A 312 6.73 -9.45 -8.88
CA THR A 312 5.66 -10.31 -9.41
C THR A 312 4.29 -9.73 -9.10
N CYS A 313 3.41 -9.61 -10.09
CA CYS A 313 2.02 -9.25 -9.82
C CYS A 313 1.19 -10.46 -9.38
N VAL A 314 0.50 -10.38 -8.24
CA VAL A 314 -0.33 -11.48 -7.71
C VAL A 314 -1.61 -11.80 -8.49
N ILE A 315 -1.95 -11.03 -9.54
CA ILE A 315 -3.12 -11.27 -10.39
C ILE A 315 -2.71 -11.96 -11.71
N CYS A 316 -1.74 -11.40 -12.44
CA CYS A 316 -1.28 -11.97 -13.71
C CYS A 316 -0.07 -12.91 -13.57
N TYR A 317 0.59 -12.94 -12.41
CA TYR A 317 1.81 -13.70 -12.15
C TYR A 317 3.01 -13.34 -13.04
N GLU A 318 2.98 -12.16 -13.66
CA GLU A 318 4.08 -11.65 -14.49
C GLU A 318 5.05 -10.80 -13.67
N GLY A 319 6.32 -10.79 -14.07
CA GLY A 319 7.36 -9.92 -13.54
C GLY A 319 7.27 -8.51 -14.13
N ILE A 320 6.85 -7.55 -13.32
CA ILE A 320 6.54 -6.19 -13.72
C ILE A 320 7.55 -5.22 -13.10
N THR A 321 7.98 -4.22 -13.87
CA THR A 321 8.89 -3.19 -13.34
C THR A 321 8.23 -2.43 -12.20
N VAL A 322 8.98 -2.13 -11.13
CA VAL A 322 8.44 -1.54 -9.89
C VAL A 322 7.70 -0.21 -10.13
N ASP A 323 8.06 0.55 -11.17
CA ASP A 323 7.40 1.79 -11.59
C ASP A 323 5.98 1.59 -12.15
N LYS A 324 5.68 0.38 -12.65
CA LYS A 324 4.37 -0.02 -13.18
C LYS A 324 3.51 -0.79 -12.17
N MET A 325 3.93 -0.79 -10.91
CA MET A 325 3.21 -1.41 -9.80
C MET A 325 2.46 -0.34 -9.00
N PHE A 326 1.17 -0.59 -8.79
CA PHE A 326 0.26 0.24 -8.03
C PHE A 326 0.09 -0.29 -6.62
N SER A 327 0.27 0.56 -5.61
CA SER A 327 -0.04 0.25 -4.22
C SER A 327 -1.36 0.88 -3.81
N VAL A 328 -2.27 0.07 -3.24
CA VAL A 328 -3.58 0.55 -2.77
C VAL A 328 -3.41 1.26 -1.43
N ASP A 329 -3.75 2.56 -1.37
CA ASP A 329 -3.73 3.34 -0.12
C ASP A 329 -4.45 2.62 1.04
N GLY A 330 -3.79 2.57 2.19
CA GLY A 330 -4.37 2.04 3.44
C GLY A 330 -4.13 0.56 3.68
N CYS A 331 -4.17 -0.30 2.66
CA CYS A 331 -3.77 -1.72 2.81
C CYS A 331 -2.42 -2.06 2.18
N PHE A 332 -1.91 -1.19 1.30
CA PHE A 332 -0.61 -1.29 0.65
C PHE A 332 -0.38 -2.57 -0.18
N HIS A 333 -1.43 -3.33 -0.50
CA HIS A 333 -1.36 -4.40 -1.47
C HIS A 333 -0.99 -3.85 -2.84
N ARG A 334 -0.16 -4.59 -3.58
CA ARG A 334 0.46 -4.14 -4.83
C ARG A 334 -0.01 -4.98 -6.02
N PHE A 335 -0.30 -4.29 -7.11
CA PHE A 335 -0.80 -4.89 -8.35
C PHE A 335 -0.24 -4.13 -9.54
N CYS A 336 0.01 -4.77 -10.66
CA CYS A 336 0.43 -4.05 -11.85
C CYS A 336 -0.68 -3.13 -12.39
N PHE A 337 -0.29 -2.07 -13.09
CA PHE A 337 -1.21 -1.09 -13.65
C PHE A 337 -2.25 -1.71 -14.60
N SER A 338 -1.87 -2.72 -15.38
CA SER A 338 -2.79 -3.40 -16.31
C SER A 338 -3.90 -4.16 -15.57
N CYS A 339 -3.55 -4.96 -14.56
CA CYS A 339 -4.55 -5.68 -13.75
C CYS A 339 -5.44 -4.73 -12.96
N MET A 340 -4.88 -3.66 -12.38
CA MET A 340 -5.69 -2.68 -11.64
C MET A 340 -6.64 -1.92 -12.58
N LYS A 341 -6.18 -1.55 -13.78
CA LYS A 341 -7.03 -0.94 -14.81
C LYS A 341 -8.23 -1.82 -15.14
N GLN A 342 -7.99 -3.09 -15.49
CA GLN A 342 -9.07 -4.04 -15.81
C GLN A 342 -10.03 -4.25 -14.63
N HIS A 343 -9.50 -4.39 -13.42
CA HIS A 343 -10.32 -4.55 -12.22
C HIS A 343 -11.24 -3.35 -12.01
N VAL A 344 -10.70 -2.13 -12.08
CA VAL A 344 -11.48 -0.91 -11.91
C VAL A 344 -12.53 -0.77 -13.02
N GLU A 345 -12.17 -1.02 -14.29
CA GLU A 345 -13.11 -1.01 -15.42
C GLU A 345 -14.29 -1.96 -15.20
N VAL A 346 -14.03 -3.21 -14.80
CA VAL A 346 -15.07 -4.20 -14.54
C VAL A 346 -15.98 -3.80 -13.37
N LYS A 347 -15.41 -3.26 -12.28
CA LYS A 347 -16.20 -2.81 -11.12
C LYS A 347 -17.12 -1.64 -11.47
N LEU A 348 -16.63 -0.72 -12.30
CA LEU A 348 -17.41 0.43 -12.78
C LEU A 348 -18.54 0.02 -13.71
N LEU A 349 -18.30 -0.90 -14.64
CA LEU A 349 -19.35 -1.49 -15.49
C LEU A 349 -20.43 -2.18 -14.65
N GLY A 350 -20.03 -2.79 -13.52
CA GLY A 350 -20.93 -3.37 -12.52
C GLY A 350 -21.70 -2.35 -11.65
N GLY A 351 -21.40 -1.04 -11.76
CA GLY A 351 -22.02 0.02 -10.97
C GLY A 351 -21.59 0.02 -9.50
N LYS A 352 -20.39 -0.50 -9.19
CA LYS A 352 -19.83 -0.53 -7.83
C LYS A 352 -18.53 0.27 -7.76
N THR A 353 -18.21 0.80 -6.58
CA THR A 353 -16.88 1.36 -6.31
C THR A 353 -15.83 0.25 -6.31
N ALA A 354 -14.62 0.56 -6.79
CA ALA A 354 -13.53 -0.39 -6.79
C ALA A 354 -12.95 -0.54 -5.38
N THR A 355 -12.87 -1.78 -4.90
CA THR A 355 -12.18 -2.17 -3.66
C THR A 355 -10.88 -2.87 -4.00
N CYS A 356 -9.98 -3.01 -3.02
CA CYS A 356 -8.75 -3.79 -3.16
C CYS A 356 -9.05 -5.20 -3.72
N PRO A 357 -8.31 -5.68 -4.75
CA PRO A 357 -8.47 -7.04 -5.29
C PRO A 357 -8.04 -8.16 -4.34
N SER A 358 -7.16 -7.87 -3.37
CA SER A 358 -6.66 -8.86 -2.41
C SER A 358 -7.80 -9.50 -1.61
N ASP A 359 -7.73 -10.82 -1.41
CA ASP A 359 -8.77 -11.58 -0.73
C ASP A 359 -9.00 -11.10 0.72
N GLY A 360 -10.26 -11.05 1.14
CA GLY A 360 -10.66 -10.52 2.44
C GLY A 360 -10.43 -9.01 2.66
N CYS A 361 -9.78 -8.30 1.74
CA CYS A 361 -9.46 -6.88 1.89
C CYS A 361 -10.62 -5.98 1.46
N LYS A 362 -11.06 -5.10 2.37
CA LYS A 362 -12.20 -4.19 2.15
C LYS A 362 -11.79 -2.74 1.87
N SER A 363 -10.50 -2.47 1.70
CA SER A 363 -10.00 -1.12 1.46
C SER A 363 -10.53 -0.57 0.13
N GLU A 364 -11.01 0.67 0.15
CA GLU A 364 -11.47 1.34 -1.06
C GLU A 364 -10.31 1.84 -1.91
N VAL A 365 -10.41 1.67 -3.23
CA VAL A 365 -9.44 2.26 -4.16
C VAL A 365 -9.85 3.71 -4.41
N LYS A 366 -9.04 4.64 -3.90
CA LYS A 366 -9.28 6.07 -4.09
C LYS A 366 -9.09 6.47 -5.56
N MET A 367 -9.99 7.34 -6.03
CA MET A 367 -10.00 7.76 -7.44
C MET A 367 -8.79 8.62 -7.82
N ASP A 368 -8.28 9.42 -6.88
CA ASP A 368 -7.11 10.29 -7.10
C ASP A 368 -5.88 9.45 -7.48
N CYS A 369 -5.80 8.22 -6.96
CA CYS A 369 -4.72 7.28 -7.24
C CYS A 369 -4.91 6.54 -8.59
N CYS A 370 -6.14 6.48 -9.12
CA CYS A 370 -6.45 5.79 -10.36
C CYS A 370 -6.00 6.55 -11.62
N ALA A 371 -5.82 7.86 -11.53
CA ALA A 371 -5.33 8.68 -12.64
C ALA A 371 -3.93 8.25 -13.16
N LYS A 372 -3.17 7.50 -12.34
CA LYS A 372 -1.84 6.98 -12.71
C LYS A 372 -1.88 5.88 -13.78
N PHE A 373 -3.00 5.16 -13.91
CA PHE A 373 -3.11 4.00 -14.81
C PHE A 373 -4.40 3.97 -15.64
N LEU A 374 -5.39 4.83 -15.35
CA LEU A 374 -6.60 4.96 -16.15
C LEU A 374 -6.49 6.07 -17.19
N ASP A 375 -7.18 5.88 -18.31
CA ASP A 375 -7.38 6.94 -19.29
C ASP A 375 -8.19 8.10 -18.67
N PRO A 376 -7.88 9.37 -18.97
CA PRO A 376 -8.63 10.52 -18.46
C PRO A 376 -10.15 10.42 -18.67
N LYS A 377 -10.61 9.85 -19.79
CA LYS A 377 -12.04 9.65 -20.07
C LYS A 377 -12.68 8.65 -19.10
N LEU A 378 -11.96 7.59 -18.75
CA LEU A 378 -12.41 6.60 -17.76
C LEU A 378 -12.47 7.23 -16.37
N VAL A 379 -11.51 8.07 -16.00
CA VAL A 379 -11.53 8.81 -14.74
C VAL A 379 -12.74 9.75 -14.66
N GLU A 380 -13.09 10.44 -15.75
CA GLU A 380 -14.29 11.28 -15.80
C GLU A 380 -15.57 10.45 -15.61
N VAL A 381 -15.66 9.30 -16.28
CA VAL A 381 -16.77 8.35 -16.08
C VAL A 381 -16.84 7.88 -14.63
N MET A 382 -15.70 7.57 -13.99
CA MET A 382 -15.65 7.20 -12.57
C MET A 382 -16.20 8.30 -11.67
N ILE A 383 -15.75 9.55 -11.88
CA ILE A 383 -16.20 10.72 -11.13
C ILE A 383 -17.71 10.87 -11.27
N GLN A 384 -18.21 10.78 -12.50
CA GLN A 384 -19.64 10.86 -12.76
C GLN A 384 -20.39 9.75 -12.01
N ARG A 385 -19.98 8.48 -12.14
CA ARG A 385 -20.60 7.34 -11.43
C ARG A 385 -20.61 7.50 -9.92
N LYS A 386 -19.55 8.06 -9.34
CA LYS A 386 -19.50 8.33 -7.89
C LYS A 386 -20.52 9.38 -7.48
N LYS A 387 -20.65 10.47 -8.26
CA LYS A 387 -21.73 11.46 -8.08
C LYS A 387 -23.12 10.85 -8.28
N GLU A 388 -23.29 9.96 -9.26
CA GLU A 388 -24.55 9.22 -9.40
C GLU A 388 -24.81 8.34 -8.17
N GLY A 389 -23.78 7.71 -7.62
CA GLY A 389 -23.85 6.83 -6.45
C GLY A 389 -24.19 7.56 -5.15
N SER A 390 -23.82 8.84 -5.00
CA SER A 390 -24.16 9.64 -3.83
C SER A 390 -25.62 10.09 -3.79
N ILE A 391 -26.34 10.03 -4.91
CA ILE A 391 -27.77 10.34 -4.96
C ILE A 391 -28.55 9.05 -4.65
N ASN A 392 -29.42 9.09 -3.63
CA ASN A 392 -30.32 7.98 -3.33
C ASN A 392 -31.14 7.62 -4.55
N VAL A 393 -31.39 6.32 -4.77
CA VAL A 393 -32.11 5.86 -5.97
C VAL A 393 -33.50 6.48 -6.11
N SER A 394 -34.19 6.77 -5.01
CA SER A 394 -35.48 7.47 -4.98
C SER A 394 -35.43 8.93 -5.43
N ASP A 395 -34.25 9.54 -5.36
CA ASP A 395 -34.04 10.97 -5.60
C ASP A 395 -33.39 11.25 -6.96
N LYS A 396 -33.06 10.20 -7.73
CA LYS A 396 -32.51 10.32 -9.08
C LYS A 396 -33.60 10.70 -10.08
N VAL A 397 -33.36 11.78 -10.83
CA VAL A 397 -34.23 12.23 -11.91
C VAL A 397 -33.42 12.33 -13.20
N TYR A 398 -33.80 11.57 -14.21
CA TYR A 398 -33.17 11.62 -15.53
C TYR A 398 -34.00 12.44 -16.50
N CYS A 399 -33.33 13.27 -17.30
CA CYS A 399 -33.95 13.95 -18.42
C CYS A 399 -34.42 12.92 -19.47
N PRO A 400 -35.71 12.85 -19.83
CA PRO A 400 -36.21 11.80 -20.73
C PRO A 400 -35.93 12.07 -22.21
N TYR A 401 -35.31 13.20 -22.55
CA TYR A 401 -34.88 13.49 -23.90
C TYR A 401 -33.62 12.69 -24.23
N PRO A 402 -33.64 11.79 -25.23
CA PRO A 402 -32.53 10.86 -25.49
C PRO A 402 -31.18 11.54 -25.75
N LYS A 403 -31.20 12.71 -26.40
CA LYS A 403 -29.99 13.52 -26.67
C LYS A 403 -29.42 14.22 -25.44
N CYS A 404 -30.16 14.28 -24.33
CA CYS A 404 -29.74 14.95 -23.10
C CYS A 404 -29.40 13.94 -21.99
N SER A 405 -30.36 13.11 -21.59
CA SER A 405 -30.22 12.05 -20.56
C SER A 405 -29.53 12.47 -19.25
N GLU A 406 -29.56 13.77 -18.91
CA GLU A 406 -28.85 14.31 -17.75
C GLU A 406 -29.44 13.77 -16.44
N LEU A 407 -28.57 13.39 -15.50
CA LEU A 407 -28.98 13.02 -14.14
C LEU A 407 -29.02 14.27 -13.26
N MET A 408 -30.12 14.45 -12.54
CA MET A 408 -30.34 15.54 -11.61
C MET A 408 -30.88 14.98 -10.28
N ALA A 409 -30.59 15.65 -9.17
CA ALA A 409 -31.24 15.35 -7.90
C ALA A 409 -32.66 15.94 -7.87
N LYS A 410 -33.61 15.20 -7.29
CA LYS A 410 -35.02 15.59 -7.20
C LYS A 410 -35.24 16.96 -6.56
N ALA A 411 -34.47 17.29 -5.53
CA ALA A 411 -34.54 18.59 -4.85
C ALA A 411 -34.00 19.73 -5.73
N GLU A 412 -32.84 19.53 -6.36
CA GLU A 412 -32.20 20.52 -7.23
C GLU A 412 -33.08 20.89 -8.43
N VAL A 413 -33.61 19.87 -9.13
CA VAL A 413 -34.47 20.11 -10.29
C VAL A 413 -35.80 20.77 -9.90
N PHE A 414 -36.29 20.50 -8.68
CA PHE A 414 -37.50 21.15 -8.17
C PHE A 414 -37.28 22.64 -7.92
N GLU A 415 -36.21 23.01 -7.20
CA GLU A 415 -35.87 24.40 -6.93
C GLU A 415 -35.52 25.17 -8.21
N TYR A 416 -34.81 24.55 -9.14
CA TYR A 416 -34.55 25.15 -10.45
C TYR A 416 -35.85 25.41 -11.23
N THR A 417 -36.81 24.48 -11.17
CA THR A 417 -38.09 24.63 -11.90
C THR A 417 -38.96 25.74 -11.33
N LYS A 418 -38.95 25.96 -10.00
CA LYS A 418 -39.72 27.03 -9.34
C LYS A 418 -39.43 28.42 -9.90
N GLN A 419 -38.20 28.66 -10.37
CA GLN A 419 -37.80 29.92 -10.98
C GLN A 419 -38.54 30.23 -12.30
N PHE A 420 -39.09 29.21 -12.96
CA PHE A 420 -39.71 29.33 -14.29
C PHE A 420 -41.19 28.92 -14.33
N PHE A 421 -41.70 28.26 -13.28
CA PHE A 421 -43.06 27.72 -13.28
C PHE A 421 -43.74 27.89 -11.91
N VAL A 422 -44.75 28.76 -11.85
CA VAL A 422 -45.40 29.18 -10.59
C VAL A 422 -46.13 28.01 -9.88
N ALA A 423 -46.68 27.06 -10.64
CA ALA A 423 -47.43 25.91 -10.11
C ALA A 423 -46.55 24.65 -9.89
N THR A 424 -45.24 24.80 -9.65
CA THR A 424 -44.30 23.66 -9.55
C THR A 424 -44.64 22.71 -8.39
N GLU A 425 -45.20 23.22 -7.29
CA GLU A 425 -45.55 22.40 -6.12
C GLU A 425 -46.70 21.42 -6.39
N GLN A 426 -47.63 21.81 -7.26
CA GLN A 426 -48.84 21.05 -7.57
C GLN A 426 -48.71 20.26 -8.89
N SER A 427 -47.59 20.44 -9.62
CA SER A 427 -47.37 19.87 -10.93
C SER A 427 -46.18 18.90 -10.94
N PRO A 428 -46.28 17.77 -11.67
CA PRO A 428 -45.15 16.87 -11.90
C PRO A 428 -44.16 17.41 -12.97
N ALA A 429 -44.40 18.61 -13.52
CA ALA A 429 -43.51 19.26 -14.48
C ALA A 429 -42.16 19.62 -13.86
N ARG A 430 -41.07 19.27 -14.55
CA ARG A 430 -39.70 19.68 -14.19
C ARG A 430 -38.99 20.22 -15.42
N LYS A 431 -38.14 21.22 -15.23
CA LYS A 431 -37.29 21.79 -16.28
C LYS A 431 -35.88 21.20 -16.16
N CYS A 432 -35.37 20.61 -17.24
CA CYS A 432 -34.02 20.07 -17.23
C CYS A 432 -32.98 21.19 -17.11
N MET A 433 -32.00 21.02 -16.20
CA MET A 433 -30.95 22.00 -15.93
C MET A 433 -29.92 22.12 -17.06
N LYS A 434 -29.81 21.10 -17.94
CA LYS A 434 -28.86 21.08 -19.06
C LYS A 434 -29.46 21.55 -20.37
N CYS A 435 -30.57 20.95 -20.80
CA CYS A 435 -31.19 21.30 -22.09
C CYS A 435 -32.34 22.32 -21.97
N GLY A 436 -32.77 22.68 -20.76
CA GLY A 436 -33.83 23.67 -20.53
C GLY A 436 -35.24 23.20 -20.88
N LEU A 437 -35.42 21.97 -21.39
CA LEU A 437 -36.72 21.44 -21.79
C LEU A 437 -37.53 20.93 -20.60
N PHE A 438 -38.86 21.08 -20.68
CA PHE A 438 -39.79 20.56 -19.68
C PHE A 438 -40.11 19.07 -19.89
N PHE A 439 -40.21 18.35 -18.79
CA PHE A 439 -40.60 16.95 -18.77
C PHE A 439 -41.49 16.62 -17.58
N CYS A 440 -42.22 15.52 -17.66
CA CYS A 440 -43.01 15.00 -16.55
C CYS A 440 -42.14 14.06 -15.70
N MET A 441 -41.90 14.41 -14.44
CA MET A 441 -41.10 13.58 -13.52
C MET A 441 -41.81 12.27 -13.15
N GLN A 442 -43.15 12.28 -13.09
CA GLN A 442 -43.95 11.11 -12.73
C GLN A 442 -44.04 10.09 -13.87
N CYS A 443 -44.30 10.56 -15.10
CA CYS A 443 -44.39 9.70 -16.29
C CYS A 443 -43.03 9.44 -16.96
N LYS A 444 -41.98 10.21 -16.61
CA LYS A 444 -40.63 10.14 -17.18
C LYS A 444 -40.59 10.24 -18.71
N VAL A 445 -41.30 11.23 -19.23
CA VAL A 445 -41.45 11.52 -20.67
C VAL A 445 -41.39 13.04 -20.89
N PRO A 446 -41.19 13.50 -22.14
CA PRO A 446 -41.42 14.90 -22.50
C PRO A 446 -42.77 15.42 -21.98
N TRP A 447 -42.83 16.69 -21.61
CA TRP A 447 -43.99 17.24 -20.92
C TRP A 447 -45.28 17.15 -21.77
N HIS A 448 -46.37 16.69 -21.15
CA HIS A 448 -47.66 16.45 -21.81
C HIS A 448 -48.72 17.47 -21.34
N TYR A 449 -48.75 18.64 -21.99
CA TYR A 449 -49.56 19.80 -21.58
C TYR A 449 -51.07 19.56 -21.45
N LYS A 450 -51.64 18.58 -22.16
CA LYS A 450 -53.10 18.40 -22.31
C LYS A 450 -53.70 17.23 -21.54
N ASP A 451 -52.86 16.35 -21.01
CA ASP A 451 -53.30 15.12 -20.34
C ASP A 451 -52.85 15.16 -18.89
N THR A 452 -53.70 14.73 -17.96
CA THR A 452 -53.25 14.40 -16.61
C THR A 452 -52.28 13.21 -16.66
N CYS A 453 -51.43 13.02 -15.65
CA CYS A 453 -50.56 11.85 -15.61
C CYS A 453 -51.35 10.53 -15.64
N GLU A 454 -52.55 10.52 -15.05
CA GLU A 454 -53.42 9.35 -15.04
C GLU A 454 -53.90 9.01 -16.47
N ASP A 455 -54.42 10.00 -17.19
CA ASP A 455 -54.90 9.81 -18.58
C ASP A 455 -53.75 9.47 -19.53
N PHE A 456 -52.61 10.16 -19.37
CA PHE A 456 -51.43 9.91 -20.20
C PHE A 456 -50.92 8.48 -20.03
N SER A 457 -50.89 7.97 -18.79
CA SER A 457 -50.40 6.61 -18.48
C SER A 457 -51.22 5.49 -19.14
N LYS A 458 -52.51 5.74 -19.40
CA LYS A 458 -53.43 4.81 -20.09
C LYS A 458 -53.35 4.93 -21.62
N SER A 459 -52.66 5.93 -22.15
CA SER A 459 -52.59 6.20 -23.59
C SER A 459 -51.57 5.32 -24.32
N LYS A 460 -51.81 5.07 -25.63
CA LYS A 460 -50.81 4.44 -26.52
C LYS A 460 -49.52 5.26 -26.62
N ARG A 461 -49.59 6.59 -26.41
CA ARG A 461 -48.41 7.47 -26.43
C ARG A 461 -47.44 7.12 -25.31
N TYR A 462 -47.93 6.81 -24.11
CA TYR A 462 -47.09 6.36 -23.01
C TYR A 462 -46.52 4.96 -23.26
N GLN A 463 -47.31 4.01 -23.77
CA GLN A 463 -46.82 2.66 -24.11
C GLN A 463 -45.64 2.68 -25.09
N ASN A 464 -45.57 3.70 -25.95
CA ASN A 464 -44.51 3.87 -26.94
C ASN A 464 -43.43 4.87 -26.51
N ALA A 465 -43.39 5.29 -25.24
CA ALA A 465 -42.44 6.31 -24.77
C ALA A 465 -41.89 6.00 -23.37
N GLY A 466 -40.62 6.38 -23.14
CA GLY A 466 -39.97 6.34 -21.82
C GLY A 466 -40.17 5.02 -21.06
N ASP A 467 -40.61 5.13 -19.81
CA ASP A 467 -40.87 3.98 -18.92
C ASP A 467 -42.01 3.07 -19.40
N GLY A 468 -42.96 3.56 -20.21
CA GLY A 468 -44.06 2.75 -20.72
C GLY A 468 -43.56 1.67 -21.68
N MET A 469 -42.67 2.04 -22.61
CA MET A 469 -42.03 1.09 -23.53
C MET A 469 -41.19 0.06 -22.78
N LEU A 470 -40.42 0.49 -21.76
CA LEU A 470 -39.63 -0.42 -20.93
C LEU A 470 -40.52 -1.40 -20.15
N LYS A 471 -41.64 -0.93 -19.59
CA LYS A 471 -42.59 -1.79 -18.86
C LYS A 471 -43.26 -2.81 -19.79
N SER A 472 -43.67 -2.40 -20.99
CA SER A 472 -44.22 -3.31 -22.00
C SER A 472 -43.21 -4.38 -22.43
N LEU A 473 -41.96 -3.97 -22.67
CA LEU A 473 -40.87 -4.91 -22.98
C LEU A 473 -40.62 -5.86 -21.81
N ALA A 474 -40.50 -5.34 -20.58
CA ALA A 474 -40.30 -6.13 -19.37
C ALA A 474 -41.42 -7.15 -19.16
N GLN A 475 -42.68 -6.79 -19.41
CA GLN A 475 -43.80 -7.73 -19.36
C GLN A 475 -43.66 -8.84 -20.40
N SER A 476 -43.34 -8.50 -21.66
CA SER A 476 -43.17 -9.49 -22.73
C SER A 476 -41.99 -10.44 -22.49
N LYS A 477 -40.90 -9.94 -21.92
CA LYS A 477 -39.68 -10.71 -21.61
C LYS A 477 -39.68 -11.31 -20.20
N ARG A 478 -40.75 -11.08 -19.42
CA ARG A 478 -40.88 -11.49 -18.01
C ARG A 478 -39.71 -11.02 -17.15
N TRP A 479 -39.19 -9.82 -17.41
CA TRP A 479 -38.20 -9.17 -16.56
C TRP A 479 -38.82 -8.72 -15.25
N ARG A 480 -38.06 -8.82 -14.16
CA ARG A 480 -38.52 -8.45 -12.82
C ARG A 480 -37.83 -7.19 -12.35
N GLN A 481 -38.61 -6.21 -11.91
CA GLN A 481 -38.07 -4.99 -11.31
C GLN A 481 -37.68 -5.24 -9.85
N CYS A 482 -36.48 -4.82 -9.46
CA CYS A 482 -36.06 -4.80 -8.06
C CYS A 482 -36.82 -3.72 -7.28
N ILE A 483 -37.47 -4.07 -6.17
CA ILE A 483 -38.26 -3.10 -5.39
C ILE A 483 -37.40 -2.06 -4.65
N ARG A 484 -36.12 -2.37 -4.39
CA ARG A 484 -35.23 -1.47 -3.64
C ARG A 484 -34.59 -0.41 -4.53
N CYS A 485 -34.20 -0.76 -5.75
CA CYS A 485 -33.48 0.15 -6.64
C CYS A 485 -34.13 0.34 -8.02
N ASN A 486 -35.30 -0.23 -8.27
CA ASN A 486 -36.06 -0.09 -9.51
C ASN A 486 -35.34 -0.59 -10.80
N ASN A 487 -34.18 -1.24 -10.69
CA ASN A 487 -33.52 -1.86 -11.83
C ASN A 487 -34.35 -3.03 -12.37
N MET A 488 -34.48 -3.11 -13.69
CA MET A 488 -35.03 -4.28 -14.37
C MET A 488 -34.00 -5.40 -14.37
N VAL A 489 -34.42 -6.60 -13.98
CA VAL A 489 -33.58 -7.79 -13.92
C VAL A 489 -34.12 -8.81 -14.91
N GLU A 490 -33.23 -9.30 -15.76
CA GLU A 490 -33.45 -10.45 -16.62
C GLU A 490 -32.90 -11.71 -15.94
N LEU A 491 -33.68 -12.80 -15.98
CA LEU A 491 -33.20 -14.13 -15.62
C LEU A 491 -32.68 -14.82 -16.87
N ALA A 492 -31.36 -14.91 -17.01
CA ALA A 492 -30.75 -15.63 -18.13
C ALA A 492 -30.87 -17.16 -17.96
N PHE A 493 -30.52 -17.66 -16.77
CA PHE A 493 -30.57 -19.08 -16.38
C PHE A 493 -30.47 -19.19 -14.84
N GLY A 494 -30.70 -20.39 -14.29
CA GLY A 494 -30.51 -20.71 -12.88
C GLY A 494 -31.77 -20.67 -12.01
N CYS A 495 -31.56 -20.53 -10.71
CA CYS A 495 -32.63 -20.47 -9.72
C CYS A 495 -33.33 -19.10 -9.69
N TYR A 496 -34.47 -19.04 -9.01
CA TYR A 496 -35.24 -17.82 -8.83
C TYR A 496 -34.80 -16.97 -7.63
N HIS A 497 -33.73 -17.35 -6.92
CA HIS A 497 -33.09 -16.48 -5.92
C HIS A 497 -32.14 -15.51 -6.63
N ILE A 498 -32.46 -14.22 -6.55
CA ILE A 498 -31.75 -13.18 -7.29
C ILE A 498 -31.18 -12.16 -6.33
N THR A 499 -29.88 -11.92 -6.43
CA THR A 499 -29.21 -10.79 -5.79
C THR A 499 -29.12 -9.64 -6.79
N CYS A 500 -29.85 -8.54 -6.53
CA CYS A 500 -29.75 -7.34 -7.35
C CYS A 500 -28.36 -6.70 -7.26
N ARG A 501 -28.00 -5.86 -8.23
CA ARG A 501 -26.77 -5.05 -8.18
C ARG A 501 -26.67 -4.17 -6.93
N CYS A 502 -27.81 -3.75 -6.37
CA CYS A 502 -27.88 -3.00 -5.11
C CYS A 502 -27.71 -3.87 -3.84
N GLY A 503 -27.50 -5.18 -3.98
CA GLY A 503 -27.36 -6.13 -2.88
C GLY A 503 -28.69 -6.65 -2.32
N TYR A 504 -29.84 -6.16 -2.79
CA TYR A 504 -31.14 -6.68 -2.37
C TYR A 504 -31.40 -8.06 -2.96
N GLU A 505 -31.71 -9.03 -2.10
CA GLU A 505 -32.01 -10.40 -2.48
C GLU A 505 -33.53 -10.63 -2.52
N PHE A 506 -34.02 -11.22 -3.61
CA PHE A 506 -35.45 -11.42 -3.80
C PHE A 506 -35.76 -12.59 -4.73
N CYS A 507 -37.01 -13.06 -4.66
CA CYS A 507 -37.54 -14.07 -5.55
C CYS A 507 -37.89 -13.47 -6.92
N TYR A 508 -37.31 -13.98 -8.01
CA TYR A 508 -37.57 -13.49 -9.37
C TYR A 508 -39.05 -13.60 -9.77
N THR A 509 -39.73 -14.66 -9.33
CA THR A 509 -41.11 -14.97 -9.69
C THR A 509 -42.11 -14.00 -9.06
N CYS A 510 -41.96 -13.67 -7.77
CA CYS A 510 -42.93 -12.82 -7.06
C CYS A 510 -42.40 -11.48 -6.54
N GLY A 511 -41.08 -11.27 -6.52
CA GLY A 511 -40.46 -10.05 -5.97
C GLY A 511 -40.29 -10.04 -4.44
N ALA A 512 -40.74 -11.09 -3.74
CA ALA A 512 -40.66 -11.18 -2.28
C ALA A 512 -39.20 -11.23 -1.80
N GLU A 513 -38.94 -10.60 -0.65
CA GLU A 513 -37.61 -10.50 -0.05
C GLU A 513 -37.05 -11.87 0.33
N TRP A 514 -35.75 -12.07 0.14
CA TRP A 514 -35.04 -13.22 0.68
C TRP A 514 -34.37 -12.83 2.00
N LYS A 515 -34.75 -13.46 3.11
CA LYS A 515 -34.21 -13.14 4.45
C LYS A 515 -33.39 -14.29 4.99
N ASN A 516 -32.19 -14.01 5.49
CA ASN A 516 -31.29 -15.03 6.08
C ASN A 516 -31.11 -16.26 5.17
N LYS A 517 -30.92 -16.04 3.86
CA LYS A 517 -30.80 -17.09 2.83
C LYS A 517 -32.04 -18.00 2.70
N LYS A 518 -33.21 -17.62 3.24
CA LYS A 518 -34.49 -18.33 3.08
C LYS A 518 -35.52 -17.50 2.30
N ALA A 519 -36.28 -18.17 1.44
CA ALA A 519 -37.39 -17.56 0.72
C ALA A 519 -38.52 -17.20 1.69
N THR A 520 -39.10 -16.00 1.54
CA THR A 520 -40.30 -15.58 2.30
C THR A 520 -41.60 -15.90 1.54
N CYS A 521 -41.51 -16.60 0.42
CA CYS A 521 -42.62 -16.96 -0.46
C CYS A 521 -42.65 -18.46 -0.75
N ALA A 522 -43.81 -18.97 -1.16
CA ALA A 522 -44.02 -20.36 -1.57
C ALA A 522 -43.72 -20.63 -3.07
N CYS A 523 -43.04 -19.71 -3.76
CA CYS A 523 -42.67 -19.91 -5.16
C CYS A 523 -41.66 -21.06 -5.30
N PRO A 524 -41.67 -21.80 -6.43
CA PRO A 524 -40.60 -22.74 -6.74
C PRO A 524 -39.23 -22.06 -6.66
N ILE A 525 -38.20 -22.79 -6.23
CA ILE A 525 -36.84 -22.25 -6.12
C ILE A 525 -36.16 -22.21 -7.49
N TRP A 526 -36.53 -23.08 -8.42
CA TRP A 526 -36.00 -23.10 -9.79
C TRP A 526 -37.01 -23.67 -10.78
N ASN A 527 -36.66 -23.65 -12.07
CA ASN A 527 -37.34 -24.39 -13.13
C ASN A 527 -36.28 -25.12 -13.95
N GLU A 528 -36.49 -26.41 -14.20
CA GLU A 528 -35.54 -27.27 -14.93
C GLU A 528 -35.18 -26.74 -16.32
N ARG A 529 -36.08 -26.00 -16.97
CA ARG A 529 -35.83 -25.38 -18.28
C ARG A 529 -34.81 -24.23 -18.22
N ASN A 530 -34.58 -23.68 -17.05
CA ASN A 530 -33.62 -22.59 -16.82
C ASN A 530 -32.27 -23.14 -16.35
N ILE A 531 -32.12 -24.45 -16.15
CA ILE A 531 -30.85 -25.06 -15.75
C ILE A 531 -30.03 -25.31 -17.01
N ILE A 532 -28.81 -24.75 -17.07
CA ILE A 532 -27.86 -25.06 -18.14
C ILE A 532 -27.54 -26.55 -18.03
N ARG A 533 -27.98 -27.35 -19.00
CA ARG A 533 -27.47 -28.71 -19.19
C ARG A 533 -26.16 -28.60 -19.95
N GLU A 534 -25.06 -29.07 -19.39
CA GLU A 534 -23.79 -29.21 -20.11
C GLU A 534 -23.96 -30.24 -21.23
N THR A 535 -24.50 -29.82 -22.37
CA THR A 535 -24.36 -30.58 -23.62
C THR A 535 -23.07 -30.14 -24.29
N ASN A 536 -21.97 -30.85 -23.97
CA ASN A 536 -20.74 -30.99 -24.73
C ASN A 536 -20.35 -29.80 -25.62
N VAL A 537 -19.75 -28.77 -25.01
CA VAL A 537 -18.86 -27.83 -25.72
C VAL A 537 -17.51 -28.54 -25.94
N ASN A 538 -17.54 -29.56 -26.79
CA ASN A 538 -16.37 -30.21 -27.35
C ASN A 538 -16.69 -30.57 -28.80
N ARG A 539 -16.87 -29.53 -29.63
CA ARG A 539 -16.71 -29.55 -31.10
C ARG A 539 -17.10 -28.19 -31.68
N ARG A 540 -16.12 -27.29 -31.78
CA ARG A 540 -15.64 -26.71 -33.04
C ARG A 540 -14.47 -25.76 -32.71
N ARG A 541 -13.40 -25.99 -33.47
CA ARG A 541 -12.09 -25.31 -33.44
C ARG A 541 -12.21 -23.80 -33.55
#